data_AF-A0AA35RHL0-F1
#
_entry.id   AF-A0AA35RHL0-F1
#
_cell.length_a   1.000
_cell.length_b   1.000
_cell.length_c   1.000
_cell.angle_alpha   90.00
_cell.angle_beta   90.00
_cell.angle_gamma   90.00
#
_symmetry.space_group_name_H-M   'P 1'
#
loop_
_entity.id
_entity.type
_entity.pdbx_description
1 polymer ?
#
loop_
_entity_poly.entity_id
_entity_poly.type
_entity_poly.pdbx_seq_one_letter_code
_entity_poly.pdbx_strand_id
1 'polypeptide(L)'
;MQCTHDDHAIHCTNLDLLLRSMATFFAWPPLSDPHYSEQLFTGLKSLASRIGHATGQQSASIPELAPSVHRYLQQFSDSLPSLSSAHLLAKLMVAIGKTSPSLHPLISNSCQGLLQRKWGAMGTNQQRSDALEYLIRYHVEWSEDPLEALETITGDGITDLLGEEASEESSSYPTLSSATLPCYYRALMSGLVGQMKAIPPPSKKTTPTTEECLERFHLLEVSAKVLYILVNVVKSFDRRTMLSSALKYGRLYIEHFIKSGMPILHLLFRSRKDDVQAVLKTLQQSTRLLQHFCSHSKVAKDIALTNHVPPCKRSLETLVFTVKELLTAYNCAEAFWVGNLKNRDIRGQEILSQSSQANTTSREEDEEEEGETCEDGSSTTTTTVTRRDDILDSDSEERED
;
A
#
# COMPACT_ATOMS: atom_id res chain seq x y z
N MET A 1 41.56 -3.64 28.47
CA MET A 1 41.51 -2.41 27.64
C MET A 1 40.06 -1.95 27.63
N GLN A 2 39.68 -1.02 28.50
CA GLN A 2 38.40 -0.33 28.39
C GLN A 2 38.48 0.57 27.15
N CYS A 3 37.73 0.26 26.09
CA CYS A 3 37.42 1.23 25.04
C CYS A 3 36.74 2.40 25.72
N THR A 4 37.33 3.59 25.66
CA THR A 4 36.68 4.78 26.20
C THR A 4 35.46 5.12 25.33
N HIS A 5 34.44 5.74 25.92
CA HIS A 5 33.20 6.08 25.21
C HIS A 5 33.47 6.98 23.97
N ASP A 6 34.57 7.72 23.99
CA ASP A 6 35.06 8.54 22.89
C ASP A 6 35.69 7.72 21.75
N ASP A 7 36.46 6.67 22.06
CA ASP A 7 37.04 5.78 21.04
C ASP A 7 35.94 5.11 20.21
N HIS A 8 34.87 4.65 20.87
CA HIS A 8 33.74 4.04 20.18
C HIS A 8 33.02 5.03 19.25
N ALA A 9 32.81 6.27 19.70
CA ALA A 9 32.20 7.32 18.89
C ALA A 9 33.05 7.69 17.66
N ILE A 10 34.38 7.73 17.83
CA ILE A 10 35.33 7.98 16.74
C ILE A 10 35.30 6.83 15.73
N HIS A 11 35.29 5.57 16.19
CA HIS A 11 35.18 4.41 15.31
C HIS A 11 33.87 4.40 14.51
N CYS A 12 32.74 4.74 15.13
CA CYS A 12 31.45 4.87 14.43
C CYS A 12 31.51 5.96 13.35
N THR A 13 32.08 7.12 13.67
CA THR A 13 32.19 8.25 12.73
C THR A 13 33.11 7.92 11.55
N ASN A 14 34.21 7.22 11.81
CA ASN A 14 35.15 6.78 10.76
C ASN A 14 34.50 5.74 9.83
N LEU A 15 33.73 4.80 10.39
CA LEU A 15 32.99 3.82 9.60
C LEU A 15 31.94 4.51 8.71
N ASP A 16 31.19 5.48 9.27
CA ASP A 16 30.22 6.26 8.51
C ASP A 16 30.89 7.04 7.37
N LEU A 17 32.05 7.65 7.61
CA LEU A 17 32.79 8.38 6.57
C LEU A 17 33.27 7.44 5.45
N LEU A 18 33.73 6.24 5.81
CA LEU A 18 34.14 5.22 4.85
C LEU A 18 32.95 4.73 4.01
N LEU A 19 31.85 4.35 4.65
CA LEU A 19 30.65 3.90 3.94
C LEU A 19 30.08 5.01 3.05
N ARG A 20 30.10 6.27 3.52
CA ARG A 20 29.66 7.42 2.74
C ARG A 20 30.53 7.68 1.52
N SER A 21 31.86 7.60 1.66
CA SER A 21 32.76 7.82 0.53
C SER A 21 32.56 6.73 -0.54
N MET A 22 32.46 5.46 -0.12
CA MET A 22 32.15 4.35 -1.01
C MET A 22 30.78 4.50 -1.66
N ALA A 23 29.73 4.77 -0.89
CA ALA A 23 28.37 4.95 -1.42
C ALA A 23 28.31 6.10 -2.44
N THR A 24 29.01 7.21 -2.18
CA THR A 24 29.06 8.36 -3.10
C THR A 24 29.80 8.01 -4.39
N PHE A 25 30.90 7.26 -4.29
CA PHE A 25 31.66 6.80 -5.45
C PHE A 25 30.81 5.89 -6.36
N PHE A 26 30.19 4.84 -5.80
CA PHE A 26 29.36 3.92 -6.58
C PHE A 26 28.03 4.52 -7.03
N ALA A 27 27.50 5.53 -6.33
CA ALA A 27 26.29 6.24 -6.74
C ALA A 27 26.54 7.36 -7.76
N TRP A 28 27.79 7.56 -8.21
CA TRP A 28 28.12 8.62 -9.15
C TRP A 28 27.48 8.33 -10.51
N PRO A 29 26.54 9.17 -11.01
CA PRO A 29 25.75 8.86 -12.21
C PRO A 29 26.55 8.53 -13.47
N PRO A 30 27.70 9.18 -13.76
CA PRO A 30 28.55 8.82 -14.89
C PRO A 30 29.09 7.39 -14.83
N LEU A 31 29.21 6.80 -13.63
CA LEU A 31 29.72 5.43 -13.49
C LEU A 31 28.80 4.37 -14.12
N SER A 32 27.54 4.73 -14.41
CA SER A 32 26.58 3.89 -15.15
C SER A 32 26.71 4.02 -16.68
N ASP A 33 27.51 4.96 -17.19
CA ASP A 33 27.77 5.13 -18.62
C ASP A 33 28.73 4.03 -19.12
N PRO A 34 28.47 3.42 -20.30
CA PRO A 34 29.38 2.46 -20.92
C PRO A 34 30.85 2.89 -20.96
N HIS A 35 31.12 4.20 -21.05
CA HIS A 35 32.47 4.76 -21.04
C HIS A 35 33.26 4.45 -19.75
N TYR A 36 32.57 4.32 -18.61
CA TYR A 36 33.19 4.07 -17.30
C TYR A 36 33.06 2.61 -16.82
N SER A 37 32.64 1.70 -17.71
CA SER A 37 32.41 0.29 -17.39
C SER A 37 33.67 -0.42 -16.87
N GLU A 38 34.85 -0.10 -17.40
CA GLU A 38 36.16 -0.61 -16.95
C GLU A 38 36.48 -0.18 -15.50
N GLN A 39 36.20 1.07 -15.15
CA GLN A 39 36.43 1.63 -13.81
C GLN A 39 35.45 1.02 -12.80
N LEU A 40 34.18 0.88 -13.18
CA LEU A 40 33.17 0.18 -12.38
C LEU A 40 33.56 -1.28 -12.15
N PHE A 41 33.96 -1.98 -13.20
CA PHE A 41 34.42 -3.37 -13.13
C PHE A 41 35.62 -3.51 -12.19
N THR A 42 36.62 -2.64 -12.33
CA THR A 42 37.80 -2.63 -11.45
C THR A 42 37.42 -2.39 -9.99
N GLY A 43 36.51 -1.44 -9.73
CA GLY A 43 35.99 -1.17 -8.39
C GLY A 43 35.27 -2.38 -7.79
N LEU A 44 34.35 -3.00 -8.52
CA LEU A 44 33.60 -4.18 -8.07
C LEU A 44 34.52 -5.40 -7.88
N LYS A 45 35.48 -5.60 -8.79
CA LYS A 45 36.48 -6.67 -8.68
C LYS A 45 37.33 -6.51 -7.42
N SER A 46 37.70 -5.28 -7.05
CA SER A 46 38.44 -5.02 -5.82
C SER A 46 37.67 -5.46 -4.57
N LEU A 47 36.35 -5.22 -4.53
CA LEU A 47 35.47 -5.66 -3.44
C LEU A 47 35.26 -7.17 -3.45
N ALA A 48 34.97 -7.75 -4.62
CA ALA A 48 34.74 -9.18 -4.78
C ALA A 48 35.99 -10.02 -4.42
N SER A 49 37.19 -9.49 -4.66
CA SER A 49 38.46 -10.17 -4.33
C SER A 49 38.62 -10.48 -2.84
N ARG A 50 37.89 -9.78 -1.97
CA ARG A 50 37.97 -9.94 -0.51
C ARG A 50 37.28 -11.21 0.03
N ILE A 51 36.38 -11.83 -0.74
CA ILE A 51 35.76 -13.13 -0.38
C ILE A 51 36.37 -14.31 -1.16
N GLY A 52 37.56 -14.13 -1.76
CA GLY A 52 38.38 -15.25 -2.23
C GLY A 52 37.98 -15.92 -3.56
N HIS A 53 36.85 -15.56 -4.19
CA HIS A 53 36.41 -16.20 -5.44
C HIS A 53 36.77 -15.46 -6.75
N ALA A 54 37.26 -14.22 -6.70
CA ALA A 54 37.47 -13.40 -7.91
C ALA A 54 38.92 -13.32 -8.41
N THR A 55 39.87 -14.03 -7.77
CA THR A 55 41.31 -13.86 -8.04
C THR A 55 41.81 -14.56 -9.31
N GLY A 56 41.01 -15.41 -9.97
CA GLY A 56 41.47 -16.23 -11.10
C GLY A 56 40.90 -15.91 -12.49
N GLN A 57 39.73 -15.26 -12.61
CA GLN A 57 39.06 -15.08 -13.89
C GLN A 57 39.23 -13.65 -14.40
N GLN A 58 40.09 -13.47 -15.42
CA GLN A 58 40.22 -12.21 -16.15
C GLN A 58 38.96 -11.88 -16.99
N SER A 59 38.03 -12.82 -17.11
CA SER A 59 36.82 -12.74 -17.94
C SER A 59 35.50 -12.73 -17.15
N ALA A 60 35.51 -12.32 -15.88
CA ALA A 60 34.26 -12.18 -15.14
C ALA A 60 33.48 -10.97 -15.66
N SER A 61 32.15 -11.06 -15.75
CA SER A 61 31.28 -9.93 -16.07
C SER A 61 30.79 -9.21 -14.81
N ILE A 62 30.32 -7.96 -14.93
CA ILE A 62 29.75 -7.19 -13.79
C ILE A 62 28.64 -7.98 -13.05
N PRO A 63 27.70 -8.66 -13.73
CA PRO A 63 26.67 -9.49 -13.08
C PRO A 63 27.21 -10.70 -12.31
N GLU A 64 28.36 -11.25 -12.69
CA GLU A 64 28.98 -12.39 -11.99
C GLU A 64 29.72 -11.95 -10.71
N LEU A 65 30.28 -10.74 -10.71
CA LEU A 65 30.93 -10.17 -9.53
C LEU A 65 29.92 -9.67 -8.49
N ALA A 66 28.78 -9.18 -8.95
CA ALA A 66 27.74 -8.56 -8.13
C ALA A 66 27.35 -9.39 -6.88
N PRO A 67 27.00 -10.69 -6.96
CA PRO A 67 26.65 -11.50 -5.78
C PRO A 67 27.78 -11.64 -4.77
N SER A 68 29.04 -11.70 -5.26
CA SER A 68 30.22 -11.75 -4.39
C SER A 68 30.43 -10.43 -3.67
N VAL A 69 30.20 -9.30 -4.33
CA VAL A 69 30.24 -7.98 -3.69
C VAL A 69 29.14 -7.83 -2.65
N HIS A 70 27.91 -8.26 -2.97
CA HIS A 70 26.80 -8.25 -2.01
C HIS A 70 27.14 -9.07 -0.76
N ARG A 71 27.65 -10.30 -0.94
CA ARG A 71 28.07 -11.15 0.19
C ARG A 71 29.12 -10.47 1.07
N TYR A 72 30.03 -9.69 0.48
CA TYR A 72 31.06 -8.96 1.24
C TYR A 72 30.41 -7.87 2.08
N LEU A 73 29.52 -7.09 1.49
CA LEU A 73 28.81 -6.02 2.17
C LEU A 73 27.89 -6.56 3.28
N GLN A 74 27.25 -7.70 3.04
CA GLN A 74 26.35 -8.34 4.01
C GLN A 74 27.07 -8.79 5.28
N GLN A 75 28.36 -9.16 5.22
CA GLN A 75 29.15 -9.50 6.41
C GLN A 75 29.27 -8.33 7.40
N PHE A 76 29.18 -7.09 6.92
CA PHE A 76 29.24 -5.92 7.78
C PHE A 76 27.91 -5.63 8.49
N SER A 77 26.78 -6.15 7.99
CA SER A 77 25.44 -5.88 8.52
C SER A 77 25.30 -6.15 10.02
N ASP A 78 25.97 -7.19 10.54
CA ASP A 78 25.93 -7.56 11.96
C ASP A 78 26.81 -6.65 12.83
N SER A 79 27.91 -6.15 12.27
CA SER A 79 28.90 -5.31 12.96
C SER A 79 28.55 -3.81 13.02
N LEU A 80 27.43 -3.40 12.42
CA LEU A 80 27.05 -1.99 12.35
C LEU A 80 26.68 -1.41 13.73
N PRO A 81 27.25 -0.24 14.11
CA PRO A 81 26.99 0.37 15.42
C PRO A 81 25.74 1.24 15.46
N SER A 82 25.27 1.76 14.31
CA SER A 82 24.18 2.73 14.26
C SER A 82 23.29 2.56 13.03
N LEU A 83 22.05 3.08 13.13
CA LEU A 83 21.11 3.15 12.00
C LEU A 83 21.65 4.05 10.86
N SER A 84 22.46 5.05 11.17
CA SER A 84 23.11 5.89 10.16
C SER A 84 24.09 5.07 9.32
N SER A 85 24.89 4.22 9.96
CA SER A 85 25.80 3.29 9.30
C SER A 85 25.04 2.27 8.46
N ALA A 86 23.92 1.75 8.96
CA ALA A 86 23.01 0.86 8.24
C ALA A 86 22.43 1.50 6.98
N HIS A 87 21.98 2.75 7.08
CA HIS A 87 21.50 3.53 5.95
C HIS A 87 22.58 3.74 4.88
N LEU A 88 23.82 4.03 5.29
CA LEU A 88 24.93 4.20 4.37
C LEU A 88 25.33 2.87 3.70
N LEU A 89 25.33 1.76 4.44
CA LEU A 89 25.55 0.43 3.88
C LEU A 89 24.44 0.08 2.88
N ALA A 90 23.17 0.33 3.21
CA ALA A 90 22.05 0.14 2.30
C ALA A 90 22.18 1.00 1.03
N LYS A 91 22.59 2.26 1.15
CA LYS A 91 22.88 3.13 0.00
C LYS A 91 23.97 2.58 -0.90
N LEU A 92 25.04 2.04 -0.31
CA LEU A 92 26.13 1.41 -1.06
C LEU A 92 25.63 0.16 -1.79
N MET A 93 24.91 -0.72 -1.10
CA MET A 93 24.32 -1.92 -1.68
C MET A 93 23.38 -1.56 -2.84
N VAL A 94 22.49 -0.58 -2.65
CA VAL A 94 21.58 -0.08 -3.68
C VAL A 94 22.32 0.53 -4.87
N ALA A 95 23.38 1.32 -4.64
CA ALA A 95 24.16 1.89 -5.73
C ALA A 95 24.74 0.79 -6.64
N ILE A 96 25.20 -0.31 -6.04
CA ILE A 96 25.72 -1.48 -6.78
C ILE A 96 24.58 -2.26 -7.43
N GLY A 97 23.46 -2.47 -6.72
CA GLY A 97 22.28 -3.18 -7.23
C GLY A 97 21.67 -2.57 -8.49
N LYS A 98 21.74 -1.25 -8.66
CA LYS A 98 21.31 -0.57 -9.89
C LYS A 98 22.02 -1.03 -11.16
N THR A 99 23.21 -1.60 -11.03
CA THR A 99 24.00 -2.13 -12.16
C THR A 99 23.70 -3.60 -12.45
N SER A 100 22.99 -4.30 -11.55
CA SER A 100 22.73 -5.73 -11.66
C SER A 100 21.39 -6.10 -10.99
N PRO A 101 20.31 -6.28 -11.76
CA PRO A 101 18.98 -6.61 -11.23
C PRO A 101 18.93 -7.91 -10.40
N SER A 102 19.87 -8.84 -10.61
CA SER A 102 20.00 -10.07 -9.82
C SER A 102 20.25 -9.82 -8.33
N LEU A 103 20.69 -8.62 -7.95
CA LEU A 103 20.93 -8.25 -6.55
C LEU A 103 19.70 -7.71 -5.84
N HIS A 104 18.65 -7.32 -6.57
CA HIS A 104 17.44 -6.71 -6.00
C HIS A 104 16.88 -7.52 -4.81
N PRO A 105 16.59 -8.83 -4.92
CA PRO A 105 16.02 -9.59 -3.81
C PRO A 105 16.99 -9.76 -2.64
N LEU A 106 18.29 -9.92 -2.91
CA LEU A 106 19.32 -10.02 -1.87
C LEU A 106 19.42 -8.73 -1.05
N ILE A 107 19.34 -7.58 -1.72
CA ILE A 107 19.36 -6.26 -1.09
C ILE A 107 18.06 -6.02 -0.33
N SER A 108 16.91 -6.46 -0.86
CA SER A 108 15.64 -6.41 -0.15
C SER A 108 15.69 -7.17 1.17
N ASN A 109 16.20 -8.40 1.17
CA ASN A 109 16.37 -9.21 2.39
C ASN A 109 17.34 -8.56 3.38
N SER A 110 18.42 -7.94 2.88
CA SER A 110 19.35 -7.20 3.73
C SER A 110 18.69 -5.99 4.36
N CYS A 111 17.86 -5.23 3.61
CA CYS A 111 17.07 -4.12 4.16
C CYS A 111 16.06 -4.60 5.22
N GLN A 112 15.42 -5.75 5.01
CA GLN A 112 14.52 -6.36 6.00
C GLN A 112 15.25 -6.70 7.30
N GLY A 113 16.41 -7.34 7.22
CA GLY A 113 17.22 -7.66 8.40
C GLY A 113 17.67 -6.41 9.16
N LEU A 114 17.96 -5.31 8.46
CA LEU A 114 18.28 -4.03 9.09
C LEU A 114 17.06 -3.38 9.77
N LEU A 115 15.83 -3.61 9.28
CA LEU A 115 14.59 -3.13 9.90
C LEU A 115 14.21 -3.95 11.15
N GLN A 116 14.50 -5.24 11.16
CA GLN A 116 14.21 -6.16 12.28
C GLN A 116 15.23 -6.08 13.43
N ARG A 117 16.34 -5.37 13.23
CA ARG A 117 17.37 -5.19 14.26
C ARG A 117 17.03 -4.06 15.24
N LYS A 118 17.30 -4.28 16.52
CA LYS A 118 17.32 -3.22 17.55
C LYS A 118 18.55 -2.33 17.38
N TRP A 119 18.32 -1.04 17.16
CA TRP A 119 19.38 -0.03 17.08
C TRP A 119 19.46 0.75 18.39
N GLY A 120 20.70 1.07 18.81
CA GLY A 120 20.98 1.89 19.99
C GLY A 120 20.64 3.37 19.78
N ALA A 121 21.44 4.29 20.34
CA ALA A 121 21.22 5.74 20.23
C ALA A 121 21.04 6.17 18.76
N MET A 122 19.78 6.33 18.38
CA MET A 122 19.39 6.73 17.05
C MET A 122 19.69 8.22 16.94
N GLY A 123 20.31 8.65 15.84
CA GLY A 123 20.57 10.07 15.59
C GLY A 123 19.29 10.93 15.60
N THR A 124 19.35 12.10 14.98
CA THR A 124 18.17 13.00 14.95
C THR A 124 16.93 12.28 14.39
N ASN A 125 15.74 12.62 14.89
CA ASN A 125 14.48 12.01 14.43
C ASN A 125 14.29 12.10 12.91
N GLN A 126 14.83 13.16 12.28
CA GLN A 126 14.82 13.31 10.83
C GLN A 126 15.71 12.27 10.13
N GLN A 127 16.97 12.13 10.56
CA GLN A 127 17.89 11.13 9.98
C GLN A 127 17.34 9.70 10.13
N ARG A 128 16.71 9.42 11.28
CA ARG A 128 16.02 8.16 11.53
C ARG A 128 14.88 7.94 10.55
N SER A 129 14.02 8.94 10.38
CA SER A 129 12.88 8.85 9.44
C SER A 129 13.37 8.64 8.00
N ASP A 130 14.38 9.37 7.56
CA ASP A 130 14.93 9.27 6.21
C ASP A 130 15.60 7.91 5.97
N ALA A 131 16.29 7.36 6.98
CA ALA A 131 16.89 6.04 6.93
C ALA A 131 15.83 4.94 6.83
N LEU A 132 14.81 4.98 7.68
CA LEU A 132 13.74 3.99 7.67
C LEU A 132 12.93 4.04 6.38
N GLU A 133 12.58 5.23 5.89
CA GLU A 133 11.90 5.37 4.61
C GLU A 133 12.72 4.82 3.45
N TYR A 134 14.05 4.93 3.50
CA TYR A 134 14.93 4.38 2.50
C TYR A 134 14.97 2.85 2.54
N LEU A 135 15.15 2.27 3.72
CA LEU A 135 15.16 0.83 3.91
C LEU A 135 13.84 0.20 3.48
N ILE A 136 12.69 0.78 3.89
CA ILE A 136 11.36 0.26 3.53
C ILE A 136 11.13 0.38 2.02
N ARG A 137 11.50 1.51 1.40
CA ARG A 137 11.32 1.71 -0.04
C ARG A 137 12.04 0.63 -0.84
N TYR A 138 13.31 0.38 -0.54
CA TYR A 138 14.09 -0.60 -1.29
C TYR A 138 13.76 -2.05 -0.92
N HIS A 139 13.33 -2.31 0.32
CA HIS A 139 12.78 -3.62 0.66
C HIS A 139 11.54 -3.93 -0.18
N VAL A 140 10.60 -3.00 -0.27
CA VAL A 140 9.36 -3.20 -1.06
C VAL A 140 9.64 -3.20 -2.57
N GLU A 141 10.39 -2.22 -3.10
CA GLU A 141 10.58 -2.05 -4.54
C GLU A 141 11.41 -3.17 -5.17
N TRP A 142 12.35 -3.75 -4.42
CA TRP A 142 13.29 -4.76 -4.92
C TRP A 142 13.02 -6.17 -4.37
N SER A 143 11.90 -6.37 -3.67
CA SER A 143 11.43 -7.70 -3.28
C SER A 143 11.08 -8.56 -4.51
N GLU A 144 11.13 -9.89 -4.36
CA GLU A 144 10.57 -10.82 -5.35
C GLU A 144 9.05 -10.66 -5.45
N ASP A 145 8.38 -10.55 -4.30
CA ASP A 145 6.98 -10.13 -4.20
C ASP A 145 6.88 -8.84 -3.34
N PRO A 146 6.74 -7.68 -3.98
CA PRO A 146 6.56 -6.40 -3.29
C PRO A 146 5.26 -6.27 -2.49
N LEU A 147 4.18 -6.94 -2.91
CA LEU A 147 2.89 -6.85 -2.23
C LEU A 147 2.88 -7.71 -0.98
N GLU A 148 3.47 -8.92 -1.05
CA GLU A 148 3.69 -9.76 0.13
C GLU A 148 4.61 -9.07 1.14
N ALA A 149 5.66 -8.39 0.70
CA ALA A 149 6.53 -7.60 1.57
C ALA A 149 5.76 -6.46 2.28
N LEU A 150 4.86 -5.77 1.56
CA LEU A 150 3.98 -4.76 2.15
C LEU A 150 2.99 -5.37 3.14
N GLU A 151 2.40 -6.51 2.80
CA GLU A 151 1.46 -7.23 3.66
C GLU A 151 2.15 -7.71 4.94
N THR A 152 3.36 -8.26 4.85
CA THR A 152 4.15 -8.70 6.01
C THR A 152 4.44 -7.55 6.96
N ILE A 153 4.94 -6.40 6.46
CA ILE A 153 5.23 -5.24 7.33
C ILE A 153 3.94 -4.68 7.95
N THR A 154 2.85 -4.65 7.19
CA THR A 154 1.58 -4.08 7.66
C THR A 154 0.86 -5.02 8.62
N GLY A 155 0.82 -6.31 8.29
CA GLY A 155 0.20 -7.39 9.04
C GLY A 155 0.95 -7.66 10.33
N ASP A 156 2.23 -8.01 10.25
CA ASP A 156 3.01 -8.37 11.43
C ASP A 156 3.44 -7.11 12.19
N GLY A 157 4.06 -6.14 11.51
CA GLY A 157 4.63 -4.97 12.19
C GLY A 157 3.57 -4.05 12.81
N ILE A 158 2.62 -3.56 12.01
CA ILE A 158 1.68 -2.54 12.47
C ILE A 158 0.57 -3.13 13.34
N THR A 159 0.09 -4.35 13.04
CA THR A 159 -0.93 -4.99 13.89
C THR A 159 -0.36 -5.38 15.24
N ASP A 160 0.91 -5.81 15.32
CA ASP A 160 1.59 -6.02 16.61
C ASP A 160 1.56 -4.76 17.48
N LEU A 161 1.79 -3.58 16.87
CA LEU A 161 1.75 -2.28 17.58
C LEU A 161 0.32 -1.89 18.03
N LEU A 162 -0.71 -2.47 17.41
CA LEU A 162 -2.13 -2.24 17.72
C LEU A 162 -2.72 -3.27 18.72
N GLY A 163 -1.97 -4.32 19.05
CA GLY A 163 -2.41 -5.40 19.92
C GLY A 163 -2.68 -4.98 21.38
N GLU A 164 -3.32 -5.87 22.14
CA GLU A 164 -3.78 -5.62 23.52
C GLU A 164 -2.64 -5.33 24.52
N GLU A 165 -1.44 -5.82 24.25
CA GLU A 165 -0.21 -5.42 24.94
C GLU A 165 0.50 -4.34 24.11
N ALA A 166 -0.01 -3.11 24.17
CA ALA A 166 0.57 -1.96 23.49
C ALA A 166 1.99 -1.66 24.01
N SER A 167 2.98 -2.39 23.52
CA SER A 167 4.40 -2.14 23.69
C SER A 167 4.78 -0.84 22.96
N GLU A 168 5.77 -0.11 23.48
CA GLU A 168 6.30 1.10 22.82
C GLU A 168 6.91 0.79 21.43
N GLU A 169 7.31 -0.48 21.21
CA GLU A 169 7.94 -1.01 20.00
C GLU A 169 7.28 -2.33 19.55
N SER A 170 7.20 -2.55 18.24
CA SER A 170 6.74 -3.82 17.65
C SER A 170 7.74 -4.96 17.92
N SER A 171 7.22 -6.15 18.24
CA SER A 171 7.99 -7.38 18.42
C SER A 171 8.71 -7.81 17.15
N SER A 172 8.01 -7.73 16.02
CA SER A 172 8.51 -8.16 14.71
C SER A 172 9.48 -7.14 14.09
N TYR A 173 9.24 -5.85 14.35
CA TYR A 173 10.07 -4.75 13.85
C TYR A 173 10.42 -3.78 14.98
N PRO A 174 11.53 -3.98 15.70
CA PRO A 174 11.90 -3.11 16.81
C PRO A 174 12.16 -1.66 16.43
N THR A 175 12.38 -1.37 15.14
CA THR A 175 12.48 0.00 14.62
C THR A 175 11.14 0.70 14.43
N LEU A 176 10.03 -0.05 14.51
CA LEU A 176 8.67 0.45 14.48
C LEU A 176 8.20 0.74 15.91
N SER A 177 8.03 2.02 16.20
CA SER A 177 7.54 2.57 17.46
C SER A 177 6.45 3.61 17.16
N SER A 178 5.72 4.07 18.17
CA SER A 178 4.75 5.18 18.00
C SER A 178 5.39 6.43 17.37
N ALA A 179 6.68 6.69 17.63
CA ALA A 179 7.42 7.82 17.09
C ALA A 179 7.83 7.65 15.61
N THR A 180 8.16 6.42 15.19
CA THR A 180 8.57 6.11 13.82
C THR A 180 7.42 5.66 12.93
N LEU A 181 6.25 5.35 13.51
CA LEU A 181 5.06 4.95 12.77
C LEU A 181 4.69 5.90 11.61
N PRO A 182 4.76 7.24 11.73
CA PRO A 182 4.44 8.13 10.61
C PRO A 182 5.38 7.99 9.40
N CYS A 183 6.66 7.66 9.61
CA CYS A 183 7.60 7.47 8.49
C CYS A 183 7.39 6.10 7.84
N TYR A 184 7.15 5.06 8.65
CA TYR A 184 6.73 3.75 8.18
C TYR A 184 5.47 3.83 7.31
N TYR A 185 4.43 4.45 7.84
CA TYR A 185 3.15 4.62 7.16
C TYR A 185 3.29 5.30 5.80
N ARG A 186 4.08 6.38 5.74
CA ARG A 186 4.34 7.10 4.49
C ARG A 186 5.08 6.25 3.46
N ALA A 187 6.09 5.50 3.90
CA ALA A 187 6.85 4.61 3.02
C ALA A 187 5.98 3.48 2.46
N LEU A 188 5.16 2.84 3.30
CA LEU A 188 4.24 1.77 2.91
C LEU A 188 3.17 2.26 1.92
N MET A 189 2.51 3.39 2.23
CA MET A 189 1.54 4.01 1.32
C MET A 189 2.17 4.40 -0.03
N SER A 190 3.41 4.91 -0.01
CA SER A 190 4.14 5.22 -1.24
C SER A 190 4.52 3.97 -2.03
N GLY A 191 4.94 2.90 -1.35
CA GLY A 191 5.26 1.61 -1.95
C GLY A 191 4.04 0.98 -2.62
N LEU A 192 2.89 0.98 -1.94
CA LEU A 192 1.62 0.50 -2.48
C LEU A 192 1.21 1.23 -3.77
N VAL A 193 1.34 2.57 -3.80
CA VAL A 193 1.09 3.35 -5.02
C VAL A 193 2.10 3.00 -6.12
N GLY A 194 3.34 2.68 -5.76
CA GLY A 194 4.36 2.19 -6.68
C GLY A 194 3.94 0.87 -7.35
N GLN A 195 3.43 -0.08 -6.57
CA GLN A 195 2.94 -1.36 -7.09
C GLN A 195 1.71 -1.17 -8.00
N MET A 196 0.75 -0.35 -7.59
CA MET A 196 -0.42 -0.04 -8.42
C MET A 196 -0.05 0.63 -9.76
N LYS A 197 1.04 1.43 -9.77
CA LYS A 197 1.59 2.04 -10.98
C LYS A 197 2.29 1.05 -11.91
N ALA A 198 2.90 0.02 -11.34
CA ALA A 198 3.61 -1.01 -12.09
C ALA A 198 2.66 -1.90 -12.89
N ILE A 199 1.38 -2.01 -12.48
CA ILE A 199 0.34 -2.74 -13.21
C ILE A 199 0.05 -2.02 -14.54
N PRO A 200 0.43 -2.61 -15.70
CA PRO A 200 0.23 -1.96 -16.98
C PRO A 200 -1.26 -1.94 -17.35
N PRO A 201 -1.78 -0.82 -17.86
CA PRO A 201 -3.16 -0.77 -18.35
C PRO A 201 -3.28 -1.69 -19.58
N PRO A 202 -4.42 -2.38 -19.77
CA PRO A 202 -4.62 -3.21 -20.96
C PRO A 202 -4.53 -2.35 -22.22
N SER A 203 -3.67 -2.79 -23.16
CA SER A 203 -3.45 -2.09 -24.43
C SER A 203 -4.65 -2.28 -25.35
N LYS A 204 -5.05 -1.21 -26.05
CA LYS A 204 -6.10 -1.28 -27.09
C LYS A 204 -5.70 -2.14 -28.30
N LYS A 205 -4.42 -2.50 -28.44
CA LYS A 205 -3.86 -3.21 -29.61
C LYS A 205 -3.63 -4.71 -29.39
N THR A 206 -3.57 -5.15 -28.14
CA THR A 206 -3.28 -6.55 -27.79
C THR A 206 -4.16 -6.92 -26.61
N THR A 207 -5.11 -7.82 -26.82
CA THR A 207 -5.91 -8.38 -25.73
C THR A 207 -4.97 -9.20 -24.85
N PRO A 208 -4.85 -8.87 -23.55
CA PRO A 208 -4.05 -9.67 -22.63
C PRO A 208 -4.57 -11.10 -22.59
N THR A 209 -3.67 -12.06 -22.40
CA THR A 209 -4.05 -13.46 -22.20
C THR A 209 -4.89 -13.61 -20.92
N THR A 210 -5.68 -14.67 -20.82
CA THR A 210 -6.48 -14.94 -19.61
C THR A 210 -5.59 -15.07 -18.37
N GLU A 211 -4.41 -15.69 -18.52
CA GLU A 211 -3.43 -15.86 -17.44
C GLU A 211 -2.86 -14.52 -16.96
N GLU A 212 -2.41 -13.64 -17.87
CA GLU A 212 -1.95 -12.29 -17.51
C GLU A 212 -3.05 -11.46 -16.82
N CYS A 213 -4.32 -11.63 -17.22
CA CYS A 213 -5.43 -10.95 -16.56
C CYS A 213 -5.61 -11.44 -15.12
N LEU A 214 -5.50 -12.75 -14.89
CA LEU A 214 -5.64 -13.36 -13.57
C LEU A 214 -4.50 -12.97 -12.64
N GLU A 215 -3.26 -12.94 -13.13
CA GLU A 215 -2.10 -12.44 -12.37
C GLU A 215 -2.31 -10.98 -11.95
N ARG A 216 -2.67 -10.10 -12.90
CA ARG A 216 -2.92 -8.68 -12.59
C ARG A 216 -4.12 -8.52 -11.64
N PHE A 217 -5.14 -9.35 -11.77
CA PHE A 217 -6.28 -9.34 -10.86
C PHE A 217 -5.89 -9.73 -9.43
N HIS A 218 -5.03 -10.74 -9.28
CA HIS A 218 -4.49 -11.10 -7.97
C HIS A 218 -3.72 -9.94 -7.33
N LEU A 219 -2.90 -9.22 -8.10
CA LEU A 219 -2.22 -8.00 -7.63
C LEU A 219 -3.22 -6.92 -7.17
N LEU A 220 -4.35 -6.74 -7.88
CA LEU A 220 -5.41 -5.80 -7.48
C LEU A 220 -6.09 -6.22 -6.17
N GLU A 221 -6.32 -7.52 -5.99
CA GLU A 221 -6.93 -8.06 -4.78
C GLU A 221 -6.04 -7.82 -3.56
N VAL A 222 -4.77 -8.20 -3.63
CA VAL A 222 -3.81 -8.02 -2.53
C VAL A 222 -3.59 -6.53 -2.25
N SER A 223 -3.38 -5.71 -3.28
CA SER A 223 -3.20 -4.26 -3.10
C SER A 223 -4.42 -3.56 -2.49
N ALA A 224 -5.65 -4.00 -2.81
CA ALA A 224 -6.86 -3.49 -2.17
C ALA A 224 -6.95 -3.87 -0.69
N LYS A 225 -6.54 -5.09 -0.32
CA LYS A 225 -6.45 -5.54 1.08
C LYS A 225 -5.41 -4.71 1.86
N VAL A 226 -4.22 -4.53 1.30
CA VAL A 226 -3.15 -3.72 1.93
C VAL A 226 -3.61 -2.27 2.12
N LEU A 227 -4.29 -1.66 1.14
CA LEU A 227 -4.88 -0.33 1.30
C LEU A 227 -5.85 -0.29 2.48
N TYR A 228 -6.76 -1.27 2.57
CA TYR A 228 -7.75 -1.34 3.63
C TYR A 228 -7.11 -1.38 5.02
N ILE A 229 -6.09 -2.23 5.21
CA ILE A 229 -5.35 -2.32 6.47
C ILE A 229 -4.68 -0.98 6.79
N LEU A 230 -3.94 -0.39 5.84
CA LEU A 230 -3.26 0.90 6.04
C LEU A 230 -4.24 2.04 6.38
N VAL A 231 -5.39 2.11 5.73
CA VAL A 231 -6.39 3.14 6.04
C VAL A 231 -7.00 2.91 7.43
N ASN A 232 -7.21 1.66 7.85
CA ASN A 232 -7.67 1.35 9.21
C ASN A 232 -6.66 1.73 10.30
N VAL A 233 -5.36 1.61 10.03
CA VAL A 233 -4.31 2.02 11.00
C VAL A 233 -4.44 3.49 11.39
N VAL A 234 -4.81 4.35 10.44
CA VAL A 234 -4.99 5.80 10.70
C VAL A 234 -6.15 6.07 11.65
N LYS A 235 -7.18 5.21 11.67
CA LYS A 235 -8.28 5.31 12.64
C LYS A 235 -7.80 5.14 14.07
N SER A 236 -6.84 4.23 14.28
CA SER A 236 -6.25 3.96 15.59
C SER A 236 -5.22 5.02 15.99
N PHE A 237 -4.50 5.59 15.03
CA PHE A 237 -3.47 6.60 15.25
C PHE A 237 -3.84 7.93 14.57
N ASP A 238 -4.57 8.78 15.30
CA ASP A 238 -4.96 10.13 14.87
C ASP A 238 -3.76 11.10 14.88
N ARG A 239 -2.82 10.88 13.95
CA ARG A 239 -1.68 11.76 13.72
C ARG A 239 -1.89 12.52 12.42
N ARG A 240 -1.81 13.85 12.48
CA ARG A 240 -1.90 14.78 11.33
C ARG A 240 -1.06 14.33 10.11
N THR A 241 0.17 13.88 10.34
CA THR A 241 1.10 13.44 9.29
C THR A 241 0.66 12.14 8.60
N MET A 242 0.01 11.24 9.34
CA MET A 242 -0.55 10.01 8.79
C MET A 242 -1.82 10.30 8.00
N LEU A 243 -2.70 11.18 8.52
CA LEU A 243 -3.90 11.63 7.80
C LEU A 243 -3.56 12.32 6.47
N SER A 244 -2.56 13.22 6.46
CA SER A 244 -2.06 13.85 5.23
C SER A 244 -1.53 12.83 4.23
N SER A 245 -0.76 11.85 4.69
CA SER A 245 -0.23 10.77 3.85
C SER A 245 -1.37 9.90 3.30
N ALA A 246 -2.35 9.55 4.12
CA ALA A 246 -3.52 8.76 3.73
C ALA A 246 -4.32 9.43 2.61
N LEU A 247 -4.63 10.72 2.74
CA LEU A 247 -5.35 11.49 1.72
C LEU A 247 -4.54 11.62 0.42
N LYS A 248 -3.24 11.92 0.52
CA LYS A 248 -2.37 12.10 -0.66
C LYS A 248 -2.18 10.78 -1.42
N TYR A 249 -1.71 9.74 -0.75
CA TYR A 249 -1.38 8.46 -1.39
C TYR A 249 -2.63 7.62 -1.66
N GLY A 250 -3.66 7.70 -0.81
CA GLY A 250 -4.96 7.09 -1.07
C GLY A 250 -5.58 7.63 -2.36
N ARG A 251 -5.58 8.97 -2.56
CA ARG A 251 -5.99 9.56 -3.84
C ARG A 251 -5.20 8.99 -5.02
N LEU A 252 -3.86 8.97 -4.92
CA LEU A 252 -3.00 8.47 -6.00
C LEU A 252 -3.29 7.00 -6.31
N TYR A 253 -3.48 6.17 -5.28
CA TYR A 253 -3.86 4.77 -5.45
C TYR A 253 -5.17 4.65 -6.24
N ILE A 254 -6.22 5.37 -5.82
CA ILE A 254 -7.54 5.33 -6.47
C ILE A 254 -7.46 5.79 -7.93
N GLU A 255 -6.69 6.84 -8.23
CA GLU A 255 -6.47 7.30 -9.61
C GLU A 255 -5.84 6.21 -10.50
N HIS A 256 -4.85 5.47 -9.97
CA HIS A 256 -4.22 4.39 -10.73
C HIS A 256 -5.11 3.15 -10.81
N PHE A 257 -5.88 2.86 -9.75
CA PHE A 257 -6.88 1.80 -9.76
C PHE A 257 -7.95 2.03 -10.83
N ILE A 258 -8.47 3.25 -10.94
CA ILE A 258 -9.42 3.61 -12.02
C ILE A 258 -8.78 3.40 -13.40
N LYS A 259 -7.52 3.83 -13.57
CA LYS A 259 -6.83 3.79 -14.87
C LYS A 259 -6.44 2.39 -15.31
N SER A 260 -5.86 1.59 -14.42
CA SER A 260 -5.30 0.27 -14.75
C SER A 260 -6.16 -0.88 -14.24
N GLY A 261 -6.74 -0.74 -13.04
CA GLY A 261 -7.52 -1.79 -12.37
C GLY A 261 -8.91 -1.99 -12.97
N MET A 262 -9.69 -0.92 -13.15
CA MET A 262 -11.06 -1.02 -13.68
C MET A 262 -11.15 -1.75 -15.02
N PRO A 263 -10.27 -1.48 -16.02
CA PRO A 263 -10.27 -2.25 -17.26
C PRO A 263 -10.08 -3.77 -17.07
N ILE A 264 -9.25 -4.19 -16.10
CA ILE A 264 -9.06 -5.62 -15.78
C ILE A 264 -10.34 -6.19 -15.17
N LEU A 265 -10.99 -5.44 -14.27
CA LEU A 265 -12.28 -5.84 -13.70
C LEU A 265 -13.35 -6.00 -14.78
N HIS A 266 -13.40 -5.09 -15.77
CA HIS A 266 -14.30 -5.22 -16.92
C HIS A 266 -14.07 -6.53 -17.68
N LEU A 267 -12.82 -6.92 -17.93
CA LEU A 267 -12.51 -8.15 -18.67
C LEU A 267 -12.91 -9.42 -17.91
N LEU A 268 -12.73 -9.42 -16.59
CA LEU A 268 -12.97 -10.59 -15.74
C LEU A 268 -14.40 -10.67 -15.15
N PHE A 269 -15.20 -9.62 -15.25
CA PHE A 269 -16.51 -9.57 -14.60
C PHE A 269 -17.44 -10.72 -15.02
N ARG A 270 -17.42 -11.13 -16.30
CA ARG A 270 -18.27 -12.24 -16.79
C ARG A 270 -17.83 -13.61 -16.27
N SER A 271 -16.53 -13.82 -16.07
CA SER A 271 -15.97 -15.11 -15.70
C SER A 271 -15.81 -15.28 -14.18
N ARG A 272 -15.53 -14.20 -13.45
CA ARG A 272 -15.24 -14.19 -12.01
C ARG A 272 -16.02 -13.08 -11.28
N LYS A 273 -17.34 -13.06 -11.45
CA LYS A 273 -18.23 -12.02 -10.88
C LYS A 273 -18.04 -11.85 -9.37
N ASP A 274 -18.04 -12.95 -8.62
CA ASP A 274 -17.98 -12.90 -7.16
C ASP A 274 -16.64 -12.37 -6.65
N ASP A 275 -15.53 -12.76 -7.28
CA ASP A 275 -14.20 -12.26 -6.93
C ASP A 275 -14.06 -10.76 -7.23
N VAL A 276 -14.56 -10.32 -8.39
CA VAL A 276 -14.57 -8.89 -8.74
C VAL A 276 -15.40 -8.10 -7.73
N GLN A 277 -16.56 -8.62 -7.33
CA GLN A 277 -17.38 -8.00 -6.29
C GLN A 277 -16.68 -7.97 -4.94
N ALA A 278 -15.93 -9.01 -4.56
CA ALA A 278 -15.15 -9.02 -3.33
C ALA A 278 -14.09 -7.91 -3.31
N VAL A 279 -13.33 -7.75 -4.40
CA VAL A 279 -12.35 -6.65 -4.54
C VAL A 279 -13.04 -5.28 -4.45
N LEU A 280 -14.16 -5.10 -5.13
CA LEU A 280 -14.94 -3.85 -5.07
C LEU A 280 -15.48 -3.55 -3.67
N LYS A 281 -15.91 -4.57 -2.91
CA LYS A 281 -16.33 -4.43 -1.51
C LYS A 281 -15.18 -3.98 -0.60
N THR A 282 -14.01 -4.61 -0.73
CA THR A 282 -12.79 -4.21 0.02
C THR A 282 -12.38 -2.77 -0.30
N LEU A 283 -12.42 -2.40 -1.59
CA LEU A 283 -12.14 -1.03 -2.01
C LEU A 283 -13.20 -0.04 -1.50
N GLN A 284 -14.48 -0.44 -1.46
CA GLN A 284 -15.56 0.37 -0.91
C GLN A 284 -15.33 0.69 0.57
N GLN A 285 -14.88 -0.27 1.38
CA GLN A 285 -14.58 -0.04 2.79
C GLN A 285 -13.44 0.98 2.95
N SER A 286 -12.37 0.83 2.17
CA SER A 286 -11.23 1.76 2.16
C SER A 286 -11.64 3.18 1.75
N THR A 287 -12.48 3.30 0.71
CA THR A 287 -12.93 4.59 0.19
C THR A 287 -13.90 5.32 1.12
N ARG A 288 -14.79 4.59 1.83
CA ARG A 288 -15.64 5.17 2.89
C ARG A 288 -14.80 5.79 4.01
N LEU A 289 -13.74 5.12 4.45
CA LEU A 289 -12.82 5.65 5.45
C LEU A 289 -12.07 6.90 4.95
N LEU A 290 -11.60 6.89 3.70
CA LEU A 290 -11.00 8.09 3.08
C LEU A 290 -12.00 9.26 3.01
N GLN A 291 -13.29 9.00 2.81
CA GLN A 291 -14.32 10.05 2.86
C GLN A 291 -14.49 10.60 4.28
N HIS A 292 -14.49 9.76 5.32
CA HIS A 292 -14.48 10.19 6.72
C HIS A 292 -13.25 11.05 7.03
N PHE A 293 -12.08 10.67 6.51
CA PHE A 293 -10.84 11.45 6.66
C PHE A 293 -10.94 12.83 6.01
N CYS A 294 -11.57 12.90 4.83
CA CYS A 294 -11.86 14.16 4.16
C CYS A 294 -12.80 15.05 5.00
N SER A 295 -13.86 14.47 5.59
CA SER A 295 -14.81 15.21 6.42
C SER A 295 -14.16 15.70 7.72
N HIS A 296 -13.40 14.85 8.41
CA HIS A 296 -12.62 15.23 9.59
C HIS A 296 -11.64 16.36 9.30
N SER A 297 -10.87 16.26 8.22
CA SER A 297 -9.90 17.28 7.81
C SER A 297 -10.55 18.64 7.54
N LYS A 298 -11.76 18.64 6.98
CA LYS A 298 -12.55 19.85 6.71
C LYS A 298 -13.00 20.53 8.02
N VAL A 299 -13.44 19.74 9.01
CA VAL A 299 -13.89 20.25 10.31
C VAL A 299 -12.72 20.74 11.16
N ALA A 300 -11.59 20.05 11.10
CA ALA A 300 -10.37 20.41 11.83
C ALA A 300 -9.74 21.75 11.37
N LYS A 301 -10.19 22.33 10.24
CA LYS A 301 -9.70 23.60 9.66
C LYS A 301 -8.18 23.67 9.45
N ASP A 302 -7.52 22.52 9.32
CA ASP A 302 -6.09 22.47 9.01
C ASP A 302 -5.88 22.77 7.52
N ILE A 303 -5.27 23.92 7.22
CA ILE A 303 -5.04 24.40 5.86
C ILE A 303 -4.27 23.37 5.02
N ALA A 304 -3.26 22.71 5.60
CA ALA A 304 -2.43 21.75 4.88
C ALA A 304 -3.22 20.47 4.52
N LEU A 305 -4.09 20.00 5.40
CA LEU A 305 -4.96 18.85 5.15
C LEU A 305 -6.10 19.21 4.20
N THR A 306 -6.67 20.42 4.33
CA THR A 306 -7.78 20.90 3.51
C THR A 306 -7.42 20.94 2.03
N ASN A 307 -6.16 21.23 1.69
CA ASN A 307 -5.67 21.21 0.31
C ASN A 307 -5.72 19.82 -0.35
N HIS A 308 -5.66 18.73 0.44
CA HIS A 308 -5.76 17.38 -0.07
C HIS A 308 -7.20 16.90 -0.26
N VAL A 309 -8.18 17.55 0.37
CA VAL A 309 -9.58 17.11 0.39
C VAL A 309 -10.26 17.19 -0.99
N PRO A 310 -10.26 18.33 -1.72
CA PRO A 310 -10.97 18.42 -3.00
C PRO A 310 -10.47 17.42 -4.05
N PRO A 311 -9.15 17.26 -4.28
CA PRO A 311 -8.64 16.26 -5.21
C PRO A 311 -8.99 14.83 -4.80
N CYS A 312 -8.92 14.51 -3.50
CA CYS A 312 -9.26 13.18 -3.00
C CYS A 312 -10.75 12.85 -3.25
N LYS A 313 -11.67 13.76 -2.88
CA LYS A 313 -13.11 13.58 -3.12
C LYS A 313 -13.43 13.36 -4.59
N ARG A 314 -12.84 14.15 -5.49
CA ARG A 314 -13.03 13.98 -6.94
C ARG A 314 -12.63 12.57 -7.41
N SER A 315 -11.49 12.05 -6.96
CA SER A 315 -11.04 10.71 -7.35
C SER A 315 -11.94 9.61 -6.79
N LEU A 316 -12.47 9.79 -5.58
CA LEU A 316 -13.45 8.87 -4.96
C LEU A 316 -14.79 8.89 -5.70
N GLU A 317 -15.30 10.07 -6.05
CA GLU A 317 -16.52 10.23 -6.87
C GLU A 317 -16.34 9.57 -8.24
N THR A 318 -15.21 9.82 -8.90
CA THR A 318 -14.88 9.20 -10.19
C THR A 318 -14.91 7.68 -10.09
N LEU A 319 -14.30 7.10 -9.05
CA LEU A 319 -14.34 5.65 -8.82
C LEU A 319 -15.79 5.15 -8.68
N VAL A 320 -16.62 5.83 -7.89
CA VAL A 320 -18.03 5.43 -7.72
C VAL A 320 -18.77 5.42 -9.06
N PHE A 321 -18.56 6.43 -9.90
CA PHE A 321 -19.16 6.46 -11.24
C PHE A 321 -18.63 5.34 -12.14
N THR A 322 -17.33 5.06 -12.15
CA THR A 322 -16.75 3.98 -12.96
C THR A 322 -17.24 2.60 -12.48
N VAL A 323 -17.41 2.41 -11.17
CA VAL A 323 -17.95 1.15 -10.63
C VAL A 323 -19.43 1.00 -11.01
N LYS A 324 -20.23 2.07 -10.93
CA LYS A 324 -21.62 2.06 -11.42
C LYS A 324 -21.70 1.70 -12.90
N GLU A 325 -20.84 2.29 -13.73
CA GLU A 325 -20.76 1.99 -15.16
C GLU A 325 -20.47 0.50 -15.41
N LEU A 326 -19.47 -0.06 -14.72
CA LEU A 326 -19.13 -1.48 -14.78
C LEU A 326 -20.34 -2.38 -14.48
N LEU A 327 -21.09 -2.08 -13.42
CA LEU A 327 -22.19 -2.93 -12.98
C LEU A 327 -23.41 -2.83 -13.87
N THR A 328 -23.72 -1.64 -14.38
CA THR A 328 -24.77 -1.43 -15.37
C THR A 328 -24.46 -2.17 -16.66
N ALA A 329 -23.20 -2.15 -17.12
CA ALA A 329 -22.78 -2.87 -18.33
C ALA A 329 -22.97 -4.40 -18.24
N TYR A 330 -23.03 -4.95 -17.03
CA TYR A 330 -23.20 -6.37 -16.77
C TYR A 330 -24.53 -6.74 -16.09
N ASN A 331 -25.53 -5.85 -16.12
CA ASN A 331 -26.85 -6.06 -15.52
C ASN A 331 -26.78 -6.53 -14.04
N CYS A 332 -25.81 -6.00 -13.29
CA CYS A 332 -25.57 -6.34 -11.89
C CYS A 332 -25.71 -5.11 -10.98
N ALA A 333 -26.55 -4.14 -11.37
CA ALA A 333 -26.73 -2.89 -10.63
C ALA A 333 -27.23 -3.12 -9.19
N GLU A 334 -28.04 -4.15 -8.95
CA GLU A 334 -28.56 -4.52 -7.63
C GLU A 334 -27.47 -5.04 -6.67
N ALA A 335 -26.32 -5.49 -7.18
CA ALA A 335 -25.23 -6.01 -6.34
C ALA A 335 -24.37 -4.91 -5.69
N PHE A 336 -24.54 -3.65 -6.09
CA PHE A 336 -23.76 -2.53 -5.57
C PHE A 336 -24.64 -1.50 -4.89
N TRP A 337 -24.75 -1.68 -3.58
CA TRP A 337 -25.43 -0.73 -2.73
C TRP A 337 -24.51 0.46 -2.43
N VAL A 338 -24.74 1.57 -3.13
CA VAL A 338 -24.24 2.91 -2.74
C VAL A 338 -25.09 3.38 -1.57
N GLY A 339 -24.77 2.88 -0.38
CA GLY A 339 -25.43 3.32 0.85
C GLY A 339 -25.24 4.81 1.11
N ASN A 340 -26.19 5.42 1.81
CA ASN A 340 -26.08 6.80 2.28
C ASN A 340 -24.87 6.94 3.20
N LEU A 341 -23.91 7.80 2.80
CA LEU A 341 -22.73 8.10 3.59
C LEU A 341 -23.06 9.17 4.64
N LYS A 342 -23.26 8.77 5.90
CA LYS A 342 -23.35 9.73 7.01
C LYS A 342 -22.02 10.45 7.20
N ASN A 343 -22.06 11.76 7.43
CA ASN A 343 -20.88 12.57 7.70
C ASN A 343 -20.30 12.16 9.04
N ARG A 344 -19.14 11.50 9.06
CA ARG A 344 -18.49 11.03 10.28
C ARG A 344 -17.04 11.50 10.37
N ASP A 345 -16.56 11.61 11.60
CA ASP A 345 -15.16 11.85 11.89
C ASP A 345 -14.31 10.57 11.77
N ILE A 346 -13.01 10.69 12.00
CA ILE A 346 -12.05 9.58 11.95
C ILE A 346 -12.37 8.46 12.96
N ARG A 347 -13.06 8.76 14.07
CA ARG A 347 -13.47 7.80 15.10
C ARG A 347 -14.84 7.19 14.81
N GLY A 348 -15.52 7.66 13.78
CA GLY A 348 -16.84 7.20 13.37
C GLY A 348 -18.00 7.92 14.07
N GLN A 349 -17.73 9.00 14.81
CA GLN A 349 -18.77 9.83 15.41
C GLN A 349 -19.37 10.74 14.34
N GLU A 350 -20.70 10.95 14.41
CA GLU A 350 -21.40 11.76 13.43
C GLU A 350 -20.99 13.24 13.56
N ILE A 351 -20.50 13.80 12.46
CA ILE A 351 -20.24 15.23 12.34
C ILE A 351 -21.59 15.89 12.06
N LEU A 352 -22.18 16.49 13.09
CA LEU A 352 -23.32 17.38 12.94
C LEU A 352 -22.93 18.50 11.98
N SER A 353 -23.55 18.49 10.80
CA SER A 353 -23.27 19.48 9.76
C SER A 353 -23.63 20.86 10.31
N GLN A 354 -22.65 21.77 10.42
CA GLN A 354 -22.87 23.15 10.89
C GLN A 354 -23.80 23.99 9.97
N SER A 355 -24.41 23.38 8.95
CA SER A 355 -25.51 23.95 8.17
C SER A 355 -26.87 23.85 8.86
N SER A 356 -27.02 23.07 9.94
CA SER A 356 -28.30 22.92 10.66
C SER A 356 -28.47 23.85 11.88
N GLN A 357 -27.46 24.66 12.22
CA GLN A 357 -27.48 25.54 13.40
C GLN A 357 -27.51 27.05 13.07
N ALA A 358 -27.95 27.42 11.87
CA ALA A 358 -28.15 28.83 11.50
C ALA A 358 -29.62 29.20 11.20
N ASN A 359 -30.59 28.34 11.52
CA ASN A 359 -32.02 28.68 11.49
C ASN A 359 -32.81 27.85 12.51
N THR A 360 -32.44 27.94 13.80
CA THR A 360 -33.36 27.56 14.88
C THR A 360 -34.27 28.75 15.21
N THR A 361 -35.20 29.04 14.31
CA THR A 361 -36.53 29.56 14.67
C THR A 361 -37.50 29.17 13.55
N SER A 362 -38.46 28.32 13.92
CA SER A 362 -39.72 27.99 13.22
C SER A 362 -39.66 27.32 11.85
N ARG A 363 -39.75 25.99 11.81
CA ARG A 363 -40.99 25.21 11.56
C ARG A 363 -40.65 23.72 11.44
N GLU A 364 -41.47 22.91 12.08
CA GLU A 364 -41.60 21.48 11.84
C GLU A 364 -42.00 21.27 10.38
N GLU A 365 -41.32 20.36 9.67
CA GLU A 365 -41.88 19.62 8.54
C GLU A 365 -40.98 18.40 8.27
N ASP A 366 -41.66 17.27 8.10
CA ASP A 366 -41.19 15.90 8.05
C ASP A 366 -40.20 15.61 6.92
N GLU A 367 -39.20 14.77 7.20
CA GLU A 367 -38.68 13.85 6.19
C GLU A 367 -38.54 12.46 6.84
N GLU A 368 -39.46 11.58 6.45
CA GLU A 368 -39.62 10.20 6.88
C GLU A 368 -38.39 9.33 6.52
N GLU A 369 -37.89 8.61 7.52
CA GLU A 369 -36.98 7.48 7.35
C GLU A 369 -37.79 6.23 6.96
N GLU A 370 -37.51 5.62 5.81
CA GLU A 370 -37.87 4.22 5.56
C GLU A 370 -36.63 3.40 5.22
N GLY A 371 -36.38 2.42 6.09
CA GLY A 371 -35.46 1.32 5.86
C GLY A 371 -36.25 0.08 5.46
N GLU A 372 -35.79 -0.61 4.42
CA GLU A 372 -36.20 -1.97 4.13
C GLU A 372 -34.98 -2.89 4.08
N THR A 373 -34.98 -3.84 4.99
CA THR A 373 -34.17 -5.06 4.98
C THR A 373 -35.03 -6.19 4.41
N CYS A 374 -34.52 -6.91 3.41
CA CYS A 374 -35.06 -8.21 3.03
C CYS A 374 -34.02 -9.29 3.36
N GLU A 375 -34.32 -10.09 4.39
CA GLU A 375 -33.75 -11.42 4.59
C GLU A 375 -34.49 -12.40 3.67
N ASP A 376 -33.76 -13.20 2.88
CA ASP A 376 -34.31 -14.42 2.26
C ASP A 376 -33.66 -15.63 2.93
N GLY A 377 -34.51 -16.42 3.59
CA GLY A 377 -34.20 -17.69 4.21
C GLY A 377 -35.22 -18.73 3.73
N SER A 378 -34.77 -19.55 2.78
CA SER A 378 -35.47 -20.71 2.23
C SER A 378 -36.00 -21.66 3.31
N SER A 379 -37.25 -22.11 3.18
CA SER A 379 -37.63 -23.49 3.48
C SER A 379 -38.95 -23.88 2.80
N THR A 380 -38.84 -24.86 1.90
CA THR A 380 -39.90 -25.70 1.33
C THR A 380 -40.67 -26.46 2.42
N THR A 381 -42.01 -26.47 2.41
CA THR A 381 -42.81 -27.72 2.55
C THR A 381 -44.28 -27.56 2.14
N THR A 382 -44.80 -28.67 1.64
CA THR A 382 -46.00 -28.96 0.84
C THR A 382 -47.32 -29.09 1.66
N THR A 383 -48.45 -28.98 0.93
CA THR A 383 -49.80 -29.59 1.20
C THR A 383 -50.67 -28.87 2.25
N THR A 384 -51.99 -28.63 2.12
CA THR A 384 -53.12 -29.31 1.46
C THR A 384 -54.31 -28.36 1.22
N VAL A 385 -54.98 -28.55 0.07
CA VAL A 385 -56.42 -28.47 -0.27
C VAL A 385 -57.45 -28.09 0.81
N THR A 386 -58.34 -27.12 0.50
CA THR A 386 -59.82 -27.24 0.65
C THR A 386 -60.59 -26.33 -0.32
N ARG A 387 -61.61 -26.93 -0.95
CA ARG A 387 -62.63 -26.38 -1.88
C ARG A 387 -63.69 -25.48 -1.19
N ARG A 388 -64.24 -24.51 -1.94
CA ARG A 388 -65.66 -24.34 -2.36
C ARG A 388 -65.82 -22.94 -2.99
N ASP A 389 -66.12 -22.88 -4.28
CA ASP A 389 -67.47 -22.77 -4.88
C ASP A 389 -68.13 -21.42 -4.59
N ASP A 390 -68.22 -20.56 -5.60
CA ASP A 390 -69.50 -19.95 -5.99
C ASP A 390 -69.49 -19.53 -7.47
N ILE A 391 -70.66 -19.72 -8.06
CA ILE A 391 -71.03 -19.80 -9.48
C ILE A 391 -71.62 -18.46 -9.95
N LEU A 392 -71.61 -18.23 -11.28
CA LEU A 392 -72.59 -17.54 -12.15
C LEU A 392 -71.82 -16.67 -13.17
N ASP A 393 -71.57 -17.10 -14.41
CA ASP A 393 -72.45 -17.43 -15.56
C ASP A 393 -73.03 -16.19 -16.29
N SER A 394 -72.70 -16.11 -17.59
CA SER A 394 -73.29 -15.35 -18.70
C SER A 394 -72.19 -15.11 -19.76
N ASP A 395 -72.05 -15.93 -20.82
CA ASP A 395 -72.72 -15.78 -22.14
C ASP A 395 -72.46 -14.40 -22.80
N SER A 396 -72.04 -14.23 -24.07
CA SER A 396 -71.94 -15.10 -25.26
C SER A 396 -71.10 -14.39 -26.36
N GLU A 397 -70.68 -15.17 -27.37
CA GLU A 397 -70.48 -14.80 -28.81
C GLU A 397 -69.29 -13.90 -29.21
N GLU A 398 -68.25 -14.41 -29.89
CA GLU A 398 -68.12 -14.86 -31.31
C GLU A 398 -67.73 -13.75 -32.33
N ARG A 399 -66.77 -14.13 -33.19
CA ARG A 399 -66.29 -13.57 -34.49
C ARG A 399 -64.97 -12.79 -34.42
N GLU A 400 -63.86 -13.36 -34.87
CA GLU A 400 -63.41 -13.52 -36.28
C GLU A 400 -63.30 -12.17 -37.01
N ASP A 401 -62.12 -11.56 -36.95
CA ASP A 401 -61.16 -11.46 -38.08
C ASP A 401 -59.76 -11.07 -37.56
#